data_AF-A0A1H0WUD1-F1
#
_entry.id   AF-A0A1H0WUD1-F1
#
_cell.length_a   1.000
_cell.length_b   1.000
_cell.length_c   1.000
_cell.angle_alpha   90.00
_cell.angle_beta   90.00
_cell.angle_gamma   90.00
#
_symmetry.space_group_name_H-M   'P 1'
#
loop_
_entity.id
_entity.type
_entity.pdbx_description
1 polymer ?
#
loop_
_entity_poly.entity_id
_entity_poly.type
_entity_poly.pdbx_seq_one_letter_code
_entity_poly.pdbx_strand_id
1 'polypeptide(L)'
;MICLSAGNHVNSFAEEKPLVFHQTKEDAIKTSGLEKYETKRNSKILGDIAKNIEEIKKSAGKNYAGSWIEYDDKNNIIQVVAVAGPVNFTPTKTNNLSYETKIVRVKFNYSQLDTLAERSLLLFDGVKGDGDEPMVFGTSIDEKNNRVLISARAKYFSEINIRLQSAGFDISAIHFENQDGPATLYRSLYGGSKILIGDSPTSQMGGCTAGFNVVIDDIYPGTITAAHCTVRNGKYSYFDDSSSNSFAVGPNIGEFFAIGWSDKMDAAIFGNTNFVHQLYQ
;
A
#
# COMPACT_ATOMS: atom_id res chain seq x y z
N MET A 1 -4.25 -41.85 31.12
CA MET A 1 -5.52 -41.80 30.36
C MET A 1 -6.50 -40.94 31.15
N ILE A 2 -6.52 -39.63 30.90
CA ILE A 2 -7.52 -38.68 31.39
C ILE A 2 -7.71 -37.65 30.27
N CYS A 3 -8.89 -37.65 29.66
CA CYS A 3 -9.42 -36.62 28.77
C CYS A 3 -10.41 -35.77 29.56
N LEU A 4 -10.18 -34.46 29.62
CA LEU A 4 -11.16 -33.38 29.86
C LEU A 4 -10.44 -32.07 29.46
N SER A 5 -10.99 -31.06 28.80
CA SER A 5 -12.16 -30.83 27.95
C SER A 5 -11.91 -29.48 27.27
N ALA A 6 -12.53 -29.27 26.11
CA ALA A 6 -12.39 -28.11 25.23
C ALA A 6 -12.50 -26.73 25.93
N GLY A 7 -11.47 -25.90 25.74
CA GLY A 7 -11.55 -24.46 25.99
C GLY A 7 -12.18 -23.77 24.77
N ASN A 8 -13.34 -23.17 24.97
CA ASN A 8 -13.98 -22.28 24.01
C ASN A 8 -13.06 -21.08 23.71
N HIS A 9 -12.35 -21.13 22.58
CA HIS A 9 -11.80 -19.92 21.97
C HIS A 9 -12.96 -19.15 21.33
N VAL A 10 -13.32 -18.04 21.95
CA VAL A 10 -14.24 -17.05 21.39
C VAL A 10 -13.56 -16.46 20.16
N ASN A 11 -14.01 -16.88 18.98
CA ASN A 11 -13.74 -16.18 17.72
C ASN A 11 -14.43 -14.81 17.78
N SER A 12 -13.69 -13.76 18.17
CA SER A 12 -14.12 -12.39 17.91
C SER A 12 -13.76 -12.07 16.46
N PHE A 13 -14.61 -12.52 15.52
CA PHE A 13 -14.67 -11.87 14.22
C PHE A 13 -15.08 -10.42 14.49
N ALA A 14 -14.16 -9.48 14.30
CA ALA A 14 -14.54 -8.07 14.26
C ALA A 14 -15.53 -7.95 13.09
N GLU A 15 -16.79 -7.62 13.38
CA GLU A 15 -17.76 -7.23 12.36
C GLU A 15 -17.10 -6.15 11.48
N GLU A 16 -16.89 -6.47 10.20
CA GLU A 16 -16.50 -5.46 9.22
C GLU A 16 -17.56 -4.36 9.23
N LYS A 17 -17.15 -3.16 9.63
CA LYS A 17 -18.02 -2.01 9.58
C LYS A 17 -18.48 -1.82 8.13
N PRO A 18 -19.77 -1.56 7.88
CA PRO A 18 -20.26 -1.34 6.52
C PRO A 18 -19.48 -0.21 5.84
N LEU A 19 -19.15 -0.38 4.57
CA LEU A 19 -18.48 0.64 3.76
C LEU A 19 -19.32 1.92 3.74
N VAL A 20 -18.77 3.01 4.28
CA VAL A 20 -19.40 4.33 4.28
C VAL A 20 -18.74 5.17 3.20
N PHE A 21 -19.52 5.55 2.19
CA PHE A 21 -19.06 6.40 1.10
C PHE A 21 -19.11 7.88 1.50
N HIS A 22 -18.00 8.59 1.32
CA HIS A 22 -17.89 10.02 1.58
C HIS A 22 -17.86 10.82 0.28
N GLN A 23 -18.57 11.96 0.25
CA GLN A 23 -18.62 12.78 -0.97
C GLN A 23 -17.42 13.71 -1.12
N THR A 24 -16.76 14.06 -0.01
CA THR A 24 -15.60 14.95 0.02
C THR A 24 -14.46 14.33 0.85
N LYS A 25 -13.23 14.76 0.59
CA LYS A 25 -12.06 14.36 1.38
C LYS A 25 -12.21 14.81 2.83
N GLU A 26 -12.74 16.02 3.03
CA GLU A 26 -13.00 16.61 4.33
C GLU A 26 -14.00 15.77 5.14
N ASP A 27 -15.07 15.28 4.52
CA ASP A 27 -16.04 14.40 5.17
C ASP A 27 -15.45 13.03 5.51
N ALA A 28 -14.59 12.49 4.65
CA ALA A 28 -13.90 11.22 4.90
C ALA A 28 -12.92 11.34 6.07
N ILE A 29 -12.16 12.43 6.14
CA ILE A 29 -11.19 12.72 7.20
C ILE A 29 -11.90 12.95 8.53
N LYS A 30 -13.00 13.69 8.50
CA LYS A 30 -13.85 13.92 9.67
C LYS A 30 -14.46 12.63 10.20
N THR A 31 -15.00 11.80 9.31
CA THR A 31 -15.64 10.53 9.72
C THR A 31 -14.64 9.50 10.21
N SER A 32 -13.45 9.47 9.62
CA SER A 32 -12.34 8.61 10.09
C SER A 32 -11.68 9.14 11.38
N GLY A 33 -12.10 10.31 11.88
CA GLY A 33 -11.52 10.94 13.07
C GLY A 33 -10.06 11.38 12.87
N LEU A 34 -9.63 11.54 11.61
CA LEU A 34 -8.28 11.93 11.23
C LEU A 34 -8.06 13.45 11.24
N GLU A 35 -9.13 14.24 11.36
CA GLU A 35 -9.10 15.71 11.43
C GLU A 35 -8.12 16.25 12.49
N LYS A 36 -7.98 15.54 13.60
CA LYS A 36 -7.07 15.88 14.70
C LYS A 36 -5.59 15.85 14.30
N TYR A 37 -5.25 15.19 13.19
CA TYR A 37 -3.90 15.11 12.64
C TYR A 37 -3.64 16.16 11.54
N GLU A 38 -4.69 16.78 10.96
CA GLU A 38 -4.59 17.79 9.90
C GLU A 38 -4.28 19.19 10.44
N THR A 39 -3.13 19.35 11.09
CA THR A 39 -2.67 20.65 11.59
C THR A 39 -1.66 21.28 10.64
N LYS A 40 -1.63 22.62 10.54
CA LYS A 40 -0.59 23.36 9.78
C LYS A 40 0.83 22.97 10.20
N ARG A 41 1.00 22.63 11.48
CA ARG A 41 2.26 22.14 12.03
C ARG A 41 2.62 20.79 11.42
N ASN A 42 1.71 19.81 11.46
CA ASN A 42 1.95 18.49 10.90
C ASN A 42 2.21 18.53 9.39
N SER A 43 1.48 19.34 8.62
CA SER A 43 1.74 19.52 7.19
C SER A 43 3.16 20.04 6.91
N LYS A 44 3.64 21.00 7.71
CA LYS A 44 5.02 21.49 7.61
C LYS A 44 6.03 20.40 7.93
N ILE A 45 5.79 19.64 9.00
CA ILE A 45 6.68 18.55 9.44
C ILE A 45 6.78 17.45 8.38
N LEU A 46 5.66 17.05 7.76
CA LEU A 46 5.67 16.08 6.65
C LEU A 46 6.55 16.55 5.49
N GLY A 47 6.44 17.83 5.12
CA GLY A 47 7.29 18.41 4.08
C GLY A 47 8.77 18.45 4.45
N ASP A 48 9.10 18.66 5.73
CA ASP A 48 10.49 18.63 6.21
C ASP A 48 11.01 17.17 6.28
N ILE A 49 10.20 16.19 6.68
CA ILE A 49 10.55 14.75 6.69
C ILE A 49 10.90 14.27 5.28
N ALA A 50 10.06 14.58 4.29
CA ALA A 50 10.27 14.17 2.90
C ALA A 50 11.59 14.67 2.31
N LYS A 51 12.05 15.86 2.73
CA LYS A 51 13.34 16.42 2.28
C LYS A 51 14.54 15.77 2.97
N ASN A 52 14.39 15.39 4.24
CA ASN A 52 15.50 14.97 5.08
C ASN A 52 15.73 13.44 5.06
N ILE A 53 14.79 12.66 4.52
CA ILE A 53 14.88 11.20 4.55
C ILE A 53 16.13 10.65 3.87
N GLU A 54 16.58 11.29 2.78
CA GLU A 54 17.80 10.88 2.07
C GLU A 54 19.07 11.16 2.88
N GLU A 55 19.10 12.25 3.64
CA GLU A 55 20.22 12.54 4.56
C GLU A 55 20.26 11.55 5.73
N ILE A 56 19.09 11.14 6.23
CA ILE A 56 18.94 10.12 7.26
C ILE A 56 19.45 8.77 6.73
N LYS A 57 18.99 8.33 5.55
CA LYS A 57 19.46 7.10 4.89
C LYS A 57 20.97 7.13 4.70
N LYS A 58 21.52 8.24 4.20
CA LYS A 58 22.98 8.40 4.00
C LYS A 58 23.76 8.33 5.31
N SER A 59 23.23 8.92 6.38
CA SER A 59 23.88 8.97 7.69
C SER A 59 23.82 7.62 8.42
N ALA A 60 22.69 6.92 8.33
CA ALA A 60 22.52 5.58 8.87
C ALA A 60 23.27 4.52 8.04
N GLY A 61 23.48 4.78 6.74
CA GLY A 61 24.19 3.92 5.82
C GLY A 61 23.61 2.52 5.77
N LYS A 62 24.48 1.50 5.78
CA LYS A 62 24.08 0.08 5.77
C LYS A 62 23.23 -0.38 6.96
N ASN A 63 23.13 0.46 7.99
CA ASN A 63 22.36 0.15 9.19
C ASN A 63 20.93 0.71 9.12
N TYR A 64 20.59 1.51 8.10
CA TYR A 64 19.23 2.01 7.91
C TYR A 64 18.23 0.85 7.82
N ALA A 65 17.12 0.92 8.55
CA ALA A 65 16.13 -0.16 8.65
C ALA A 65 14.68 0.29 8.43
N GLY A 66 14.47 1.53 7.98
CA GLY A 66 13.15 2.09 7.70
C GLY A 66 12.87 3.38 8.47
N SER A 67 11.79 4.06 8.08
CA SER A 67 11.31 5.30 8.68
C SER A 67 9.80 5.43 8.52
N TRP A 68 9.08 5.65 9.61
CA TRP A 68 7.65 5.90 9.59
C TRP A 68 7.26 7.08 10.48
N ILE A 69 5.97 7.41 10.45
CA ILE A 69 5.38 8.46 11.27
C ILE A 69 4.57 7.83 12.40
N GLU A 70 4.83 8.30 13.61
CA GLU A 70 3.96 8.10 14.77
C GLU A 70 3.36 9.44 15.19
N TYR A 71 2.33 9.38 16.04
CA TYR A 71 1.72 10.56 16.62
C TYR A 71 1.83 10.51 18.14
N ASP A 72 2.18 11.64 18.75
CA ASP A 72 2.18 11.78 20.21
C ASP A 72 0.74 11.87 20.77
N ASP A 73 0.62 11.94 22.09
CA ASP A 73 -0.68 12.06 22.79
C ASP A 73 -1.45 13.35 22.42
N LYS A 74 -0.77 14.31 21.78
CA LYS A 74 -1.32 15.59 21.29
C LYS A 74 -1.55 15.58 19.78
N ASN A 75 -1.42 14.42 19.12
CA ASN A 75 -1.55 14.23 17.68
C ASN A 75 -0.48 14.96 16.83
N ASN A 76 0.66 15.32 17.40
CA ASN A 76 1.81 15.83 16.65
C ASN A 76 2.62 14.69 16.05
N ILE A 77 3.18 14.93 14.87
CA ILE A 77 4.06 13.97 14.19
C ILE A 77 5.37 13.79 14.96
N ILE A 78 5.72 12.53 15.17
CA ILE A 78 7.05 12.04 15.53
C ILE A 78 7.58 11.24 14.34
N GLN A 79 8.76 11.60 13.83
CA GLN A 79 9.44 10.74 12.86
C GLN A 79 10.15 9.62 13.62
N VAL A 80 9.87 8.37 13.27
CA VAL A 80 10.61 7.22 13.79
C VAL A 80 11.58 6.74 12.74
N VAL A 81 12.85 6.55 13.13
CA VAL A 81 13.91 6.01 12.28
C VAL A 81 14.41 4.72 12.90
N ALA A 82 14.29 3.62 12.16
CA ALA A 82 14.80 2.33 12.58
C ALA A 82 16.25 2.14 12.11
N VAL A 83 17.10 1.63 13.00
CA VAL A 83 18.50 1.28 12.70
C VAL A 83 18.84 -0.10 13.24
N ALA A 84 19.61 -0.86 12.47
CA ALA A 84 20.12 -2.17 12.86
C ALA A 84 21.53 -2.07 13.46
N GLY A 85 21.78 -2.84 14.53
CA GLY A 85 23.12 -2.96 15.14
C GLY A 85 23.55 -1.79 16.03
N PRO A 86 24.79 -1.82 16.54
CA PRO A 86 25.33 -0.79 17.42
C PRO A 86 25.72 0.44 16.60
N VAL A 87 24.80 1.37 16.42
CA VAL A 87 25.12 2.69 15.84
C VAL A 87 25.19 3.74 16.95
N ASN A 88 26.25 4.54 16.93
CA ASN A 88 26.25 5.88 17.50
C ASN A 88 25.58 6.81 16.47
N PHE A 89 24.31 6.51 16.16
CA PHE A 89 23.49 7.38 15.33
C PHE A 89 22.83 8.35 16.30
N THR A 90 23.30 9.58 16.26
CA THR A 90 22.62 10.69 16.88
C THR A 90 22.14 11.54 15.71
N PRO A 91 20.85 11.92 15.60
CA PRO A 91 20.34 12.74 14.50
C PRO A 91 21.00 14.14 14.44
N THR A 92 21.94 14.43 15.34
CA THR A 92 22.66 15.68 15.61
C THR A 92 23.59 16.17 14.49
N LYS A 93 23.41 15.75 13.23
CA LYS A 93 24.02 16.46 12.09
C LYS A 93 23.03 17.20 11.20
N THR A 94 21.73 16.98 11.38
CA THR A 94 20.70 17.94 10.92
C THR A 94 20.37 18.89 12.06
N ASN A 95 21.32 19.79 12.37
CA ASN A 95 21.06 20.89 13.30
C ASN A 95 19.87 21.69 12.77
N ASN A 96 18.74 21.69 13.50
CA ASN A 96 17.44 22.35 13.21
C ASN A 96 16.36 21.52 12.51
N LEU A 97 16.15 20.25 12.87
CA LEU A 97 14.83 19.65 12.62
C LEU A 97 13.77 20.40 13.44
N SER A 98 12.66 20.76 12.78
CA SER A 98 11.55 21.49 13.40
C SER A 98 10.63 20.59 14.26
N TYR A 99 10.97 19.30 14.35
CA TYR A 99 10.15 18.21 14.88
C TYR A 99 10.97 17.17 15.63
N GLU A 100 10.26 16.30 16.35
CA GLU A 100 10.85 15.22 17.13
C GLU A 100 11.18 14.01 16.25
N THR A 101 12.38 13.46 16.46
CA THR A 101 12.83 12.21 15.82
C THR A 101 13.18 11.18 16.88
N LYS A 102 12.57 10.01 16.79
CA LYS A 102 12.82 8.85 17.65
C LYS A 102 13.64 7.82 16.89
N ILE A 103 14.70 7.32 17.52
CA ILE A 103 15.49 6.22 16.96
C ILE A 103 15.10 4.93 17.65
N VAL A 104 14.77 3.91 16.86
CA VAL A 104 14.50 2.56 17.37
C VAL A 104 15.53 1.59 16.84
N ARG A 105 15.92 0.63 17.69
CA ARG A 105 16.88 -0.42 17.33
C ARG A 105 16.12 -1.66 16.92
N VAL A 106 16.48 -2.20 15.77
CA VAL A 106 15.80 -3.37 15.19
C VAL A 106 16.83 -4.43 14.76
N LYS A 107 16.34 -5.64 14.44
CA LYS A 107 17.20 -6.81 14.18
C LYS A 107 17.79 -6.76 12.76
N PHE A 108 16.96 -6.45 11.78
CA PHE A 108 17.32 -6.47 10.36
C PHE A 108 17.45 -5.04 9.83
N ASN A 109 18.46 -4.78 9.01
CA ASN A 109 18.49 -3.55 8.22
C ASN A 109 17.57 -3.68 6.99
N TYR A 110 17.30 -2.55 6.33
CA TYR A 110 16.37 -2.49 5.20
C TYR A 110 16.85 -3.38 4.05
N SER A 111 18.14 -3.32 3.70
CA SER A 111 18.73 -4.13 2.63
C SER A 111 18.60 -5.63 2.88
N GLN A 112 18.69 -6.07 4.14
CA GLN A 112 18.46 -7.47 4.51
C GLN A 112 17.00 -7.87 4.30
N LEU A 113 16.04 -7.02 4.70
CA LEU A 113 14.62 -7.28 4.48
C LEU A 113 14.26 -7.28 3.00
N ASP A 114 14.82 -6.34 2.24
CA ASP A 114 14.66 -6.23 0.79
C ASP A 114 15.18 -7.48 0.06
N THR A 115 16.39 -7.94 0.41
CA THR A 115 16.94 -9.20 -0.11
C THR A 115 16.06 -10.40 0.27
N LEU A 116 15.47 -10.42 1.47
CA LEU A 116 14.55 -11.50 1.86
C LEU A 116 13.25 -11.44 1.05
N ALA A 117 12.69 -10.25 0.82
CA ALA A 117 11.50 -10.05 -0.01
C ALA A 117 11.76 -10.55 -1.44
N GLU A 118 12.81 -10.08 -2.10
CA GLU A 118 13.19 -10.53 -3.46
C GLU A 118 13.42 -12.04 -3.53
N ARG A 119 14.18 -12.61 -2.58
CA ARG A 119 14.42 -14.06 -2.55
C ARG A 119 13.14 -14.85 -2.33
N SER A 120 12.19 -14.33 -1.55
CA SER A 120 10.91 -15.01 -1.35
C SER A 120 10.07 -14.98 -2.63
N LEU A 121 10.01 -13.86 -3.37
CA LEU A 121 9.36 -13.83 -4.68
C LEU A 121 9.97 -14.86 -5.64
N LEU A 122 11.31 -14.90 -5.75
CA LEU A 122 12.01 -15.87 -6.58
C LEU A 122 11.76 -17.33 -6.15
N LEU A 123 11.64 -17.59 -4.85
CA LEU A 123 11.36 -18.94 -4.33
C LEU A 123 9.97 -19.46 -4.74
N PHE A 124 9.01 -18.55 -4.89
CA PHE A 124 7.62 -18.83 -5.24
C PHE A 124 7.29 -18.53 -6.71
N ASP A 125 8.27 -18.14 -7.52
CA ASP A 125 8.08 -17.93 -8.95
C ASP A 125 7.59 -19.22 -9.63
N GLY A 126 6.53 -19.09 -10.43
CA GLY A 126 5.85 -20.21 -11.07
C GLY A 126 5.13 -21.19 -10.12
N VAL A 127 5.15 -20.99 -8.80
CA VAL A 127 4.50 -21.89 -7.84
C VAL A 127 3.02 -21.58 -7.75
N LYS A 128 2.22 -22.57 -8.13
CA LYS A 128 0.76 -22.45 -8.15
C LYS A 128 0.13 -23.10 -6.93
N GLY A 129 -0.92 -22.47 -6.42
CA GLY A 129 -1.91 -23.09 -5.56
C GLY A 129 -3.06 -23.66 -6.38
N ASP A 130 -4.21 -23.84 -5.74
CA ASP A 130 -5.45 -24.27 -6.37
C ASP A 130 -5.87 -23.32 -7.50
N GLY A 131 -6.35 -23.89 -8.62
CA GLY A 131 -6.90 -23.12 -9.74
C GLY A 131 -5.87 -22.30 -10.52
N ASP A 132 -4.60 -22.72 -10.53
CA ASP A 132 -3.47 -22.03 -11.19
C ASP A 132 -3.18 -20.61 -10.66
N GLU A 133 -3.75 -20.25 -9.51
CA GLU A 133 -3.42 -19.02 -8.80
C GLU A 133 -1.99 -19.07 -8.25
N PRO A 134 -1.23 -17.96 -8.25
CA PRO A 134 0.03 -17.89 -7.53
C PRO A 134 -0.15 -18.25 -6.05
N MET A 135 0.76 -19.06 -5.49
CA MET A 135 0.72 -19.40 -4.07
C MET A 135 1.03 -18.20 -3.18
N VAL A 136 1.94 -17.34 -3.63
CA VAL A 136 2.26 -16.04 -3.02
C VAL A 136 1.83 -14.96 -4.01
N PHE A 137 1.05 -14.00 -3.52
CA PHE A 137 0.58 -12.87 -4.32
C PHE A 137 1.61 -11.76 -4.38
N GLY A 138 2.34 -11.51 -3.30
CA GLY A 138 3.31 -10.44 -3.26
C GLY A 138 4.09 -10.40 -1.95
N THR A 139 5.07 -9.50 -1.92
CA THR A 139 5.91 -9.26 -0.75
C THR A 139 6.12 -7.77 -0.56
N SER A 140 6.17 -7.31 0.68
CA SER A 140 6.50 -5.92 1.01
C SER A 140 7.28 -5.86 2.32
N ILE A 141 7.87 -4.72 2.64
CA ILE A 141 8.60 -4.51 3.89
C ILE A 141 7.70 -3.76 4.87
N ASP A 142 7.45 -4.38 6.02
CA ASP A 142 6.86 -3.71 7.18
C ASP A 142 8.02 -3.17 8.04
N GLU A 143 8.39 -1.92 7.76
CA GLU A 143 9.47 -1.22 8.45
C GLU A 143 9.20 -1.10 9.96
N LYS A 144 7.93 -0.88 10.34
CA LYS A 144 7.51 -0.67 11.73
C LYS A 144 7.71 -1.93 12.56
N ASN A 145 7.35 -3.09 12.03
CA ASN A 145 7.53 -4.37 12.70
C ASN A 145 8.86 -5.07 12.36
N ASN A 146 9.67 -4.46 11.49
CA ASN A 146 10.96 -4.97 11.01
C ASN A 146 10.86 -6.38 10.39
N ARG A 147 9.89 -6.56 9.49
CA ARG A 147 9.60 -7.84 8.83
C ARG A 147 9.29 -7.67 7.35
N VAL A 148 9.38 -8.77 6.60
CA VAL A 148 8.83 -8.92 5.27
C VAL A 148 7.41 -9.47 5.40
N LEU A 149 6.45 -8.75 4.82
CA LEU A 149 5.09 -9.23 4.62
C LEU A 149 5.07 -10.15 3.40
N ILE A 150 4.41 -11.29 3.52
CA ILE A 150 4.10 -12.21 2.42
C ILE A 150 2.59 -12.31 2.32
N SER A 151 2.04 -11.80 1.23
CA SER A 151 0.60 -11.80 0.96
C SER A 151 0.21 -13.11 0.28
N ALA A 152 -0.72 -13.85 0.89
CA ALA A 152 -1.22 -15.11 0.35
C ALA A 152 -2.59 -15.46 0.97
N ARG A 153 -3.26 -16.48 0.43
CA ARG A 153 -4.43 -17.09 1.09
C ARG A 153 -4.00 -17.79 2.38
N ALA A 154 -4.81 -17.68 3.43
CA ALA A 154 -4.49 -18.29 4.73
C ALA A 154 -4.24 -19.80 4.62
N LYS A 155 -4.96 -20.49 3.72
CA LYS A 155 -4.79 -21.93 3.49
C LYS A 155 -3.39 -22.35 3.03
N TYR A 156 -2.61 -21.44 2.42
CA TYR A 156 -1.26 -21.73 1.95
C TYR A 156 -0.16 -21.39 2.97
N PHE A 157 -0.47 -20.69 4.06
CA PHE A 157 0.55 -20.19 5.00
C PHE A 157 1.45 -21.29 5.55
N SER A 158 0.89 -22.46 5.90
CA SER A 158 1.68 -23.55 6.44
C SER A 158 2.69 -24.09 5.43
N GLU A 159 2.27 -24.26 4.17
CA GLU A 159 3.13 -24.75 3.09
C GLU A 159 4.21 -23.73 2.73
N ILE A 160 3.82 -22.46 2.58
CA ILE A 160 4.73 -21.34 2.33
C ILE A 160 5.79 -21.26 3.44
N ASN A 161 5.37 -21.36 4.71
CA ASN A 161 6.28 -21.34 5.84
C ASN A 161 7.29 -22.50 5.81
N ILE A 162 6.84 -23.73 5.52
CA ILE A 162 7.73 -24.91 5.41
C ILE A 162 8.74 -24.71 4.28
N ARG A 163 8.32 -24.18 3.13
CA ARG A 163 9.20 -23.95 1.99
C ARG A 163 10.23 -22.86 2.28
N LEU A 164 9.83 -21.76 2.92
CA LEU A 164 10.75 -20.71 3.39
C LEU A 164 11.76 -21.26 4.40
N GLN A 165 11.32 -22.04 5.39
CA GLN A 165 12.20 -22.68 6.36
C GLN A 165 13.21 -23.60 5.68
N SER A 166 12.75 -24.42 4.74
CA SER A 166 13.59 -25.35 3.98
C SER A 166 14.60 -24.63 3.08
N ALA A 167 14.26 -23.43 2.60
CA ALA A 167 15.15 -22.55 1.84
C ALA A 167 16.08 -21.69 2.74
N GLY A 168 16.08 -21.91 4.05
CA GLY A 168 16.99 -21.27 5.00
C GLY A 168 16.60 -19.84 5.37
N PHE A 169 15.34 -19.45 5.22
CA PHE A 169 14.86 -18.13 5.65
C PHE A 169 14.77 -18.06 7.18
N ASP A 170 15.13 -16.91 7.74
CA ASP A 170 14.83 -16.60 9.14
C ASP A 170 13.35 -16.21 9.24
N ILE A 171 12.51 -17.14 9.69
CA ILE A 171 11.06 -16.95 9.79
C ILE A 171 10.69 -15.84 10.77
N SER A 172 11.56 -15.47 11.72
CA SER A 172 11.30 -14.30 12.58
C SER A 172 11.25 -12.98 11.81
N ALA A 173 11.81 -12.96 10.59
CA ALA A 173 11.73 -11.84 9.66
C ALA A 173 10.48 -11.86 8.78
N ILE A 174 9.63 -12.89 8.86
CA ILE A 174 8.47 -13.07 7.97
C ILE A 174 7.18 -12.85 8.74
N HIS A 175 6.23 -12.18 8.11
CA HIS A 175 4.85 -12.10 8.57
C HIS A 175 3.91 -12.36 7.40
N PHE A 176 2.85 -13.15 7.63
CA PHE A 176 1.88 -13.45 6.59
C PHE A 176 0.72 -12.45 6.64
N GLU A 177 0.42 -11.85 5.50
CA GLU A 177 -0.75 -11.02 5.29
C GLU A 177 -1.85 -11.87 4.63
N ASN A 178 -3.00 -11.99 5.30
CA ASN A 178 -4.10 -12.78 4.77
C ASN A 178 -4.85 -12.04 3.66
N GLN A 179 -4.89 -12.64 2.48
CA GLN A 179 -5.66 -12.18 1.33
C GLN A 179 -6.66 -13.25 0.86
N ASP A 180 -7.62 -13.57 1.72
CA ASP A 180 -8.73 -14.46 1.39
C ASP A 180 -9.82 -13.68 0.63
N GLY A 181 -9.63 -13.52 -0.69
CA GLY A 181 -10.62 -12.95 -1.61
C GLY A 181 -10.43 -13.48 -3.04
N PRO A 182 -11.41 -13.38 -3.95
CA PRO A 182 -11.19 -13.72 -5.35
C PRO A 182 -10.10 -12.81 -5.93
N ALA A 183 -8.98 -13.39 -6.37
CA ALA A 183 -7.92 -12.65 -7.05
C ALA A 183 -8.25 -12.60 -8.55
N THR A 184 -8.99 -11.59 -9.00
CA THR A 184 -9.37 -11.48 -10.41
C THR A 184 -8.49 -10.47 -11.15
N LEU A 185 -7.52 -10.97 -11.91
CA LEU A 185 -6.82 -10.16 -12.92
C LEU A 185 -7.75 -9.97 -14.12
N TYR A 186 -8.39 -8.81 -14.23
CA TYR A 186 -9.29 -8.53 -15.36
C TYR A 186 -8.52 -8.22 -16.65
N ARG A 187 -7.62 -7.23 -16.63
CA ARG A 187 -6.81 -6.83 -17.80
C ARG A 187 -5.67 -5.89 -17.36
N SER A 188 -4.56 -5.86 -18.10
CA SER A 188 -3.47 -4.89 -17.89
C SER A 188 -3.86 -3.51 -18.39
N LEU A 189 -3.54 -2.47 -17.60
CA LEU A 189 -3.76 -1.07 -17.95
C LEU A 189 -2.43 -0.42 -18.38
N TYR A 190 -2.36 0.04 -19.62
CA TYR A 190 -1.19 0.69 -20.20
C TYR A 190 -1.48 2.16 -20.48
N GLY A 191 -0.42 2.95 -20.64
CA GLY A 191 -0.57 4.27 -21.23
C GLY A 191 -1.20 4.18 -22.62
N GLY A 192 -2.26 4.96 -22.85
CA GLY A 192 -3.08 4.89 -24.05
C GLY A 192 -4.31 3.97 -23.95
N SER A 193 -4.48 3.19 -22.87
CA SER A 193 -5.67 2.36 -22.68
C SER A 193 -6.92 3.22 -22.54
N LYS A 194 -7.98 2.90 -23.31
CA LYS A 194 -9.29 3.53 -23.14
C LYS A 194 -9.91 3.10 -21.81
N ILE A 195 -10.41 4.08 -21.08
CA ILE A 195 -11.12 3.90 -19.81
C ILE A 195 -12.44 4.66 -19.90
N LEU A 196 -13.43 4.20 -19.17
CA LEU A 196 -14.69 4.91 -18.97
C LEU A 196 -14.75 5.43 -17.55
N ILE A 197 -15.29 6.62 -17.38
CA ILE A 197 -15.47 7.22 -16.06
C ILE A 197 -16.96 7.41 -15.82
N GLY A 198 -17.43 6.92 -14.68
CA GLY A 198 -18.84 6.83 -14.32
C GLY A 198 -19.04 6.78 -12.81
N ASP A 199 -20.24 7.09 -12.34
CA ASP A 199 -20.64 6.80 -10.94
C ASP A 199 -21.15 5.36 -10.78
N SER A 200 -21.57 4.72 -11.87
CA SER A 200 -21.98 3.31 -11.90
C SER A 200 -21.90 2.74 -13.32
N PRO A 201 -21.90 1.40 -13.50
CA PRO A 201 -21.94 0.79 -14.83
C PRO A 201 -23.12 1.21 -15.72
N THR A 202 -24.17 1.76 -15.12
CA THR A 202 -25.41 2.19 -15.79
C THR A 202 -25.53 3.71 -15.95
N SER A 203 -24.59 4.50 -15.42
CA SER A 203 -24.61 5.97 -15.56
C SER A 203 -24.10 6.42 -16.92
N GLN A 204 -24.40 7.67 -17.30
CA GLN A 204 -23.72 8.31 -18.42
C GLN A 204 -22.22 8.36 -18.13
N MET A 205 -21.41 7.72 -18.99
CA MET A 205 -19.97 7.65 -18.82
C MET A 205 -19.23 8.56 -19.79
N GLY A 206 -18.09 9.08 -19.35
CA GLY A 206 -17.14 9.76 -20.21
C GLY A 206 -16.00 8.86 -20.62
N GLY A 207 -15.71 8.82 -21.91
CA GLY A 207 -14.52 8.16 -22.44
C GLY A 207 -13.26 8.98 -22.15
N CYS A 208 -12.27 8.31 -21.58
CA CYS A 208 -10.96 8.87 -21.27
C CYS A 208 -9.85 7.88 -21.63
N THR A 209 -8.61 8.32 -21.45
CA THR A 209 -7.44 7.50 -21.72
C THR A 209 -6.53 7.48 -20.50
N ALA A 210 -6.04 6.30 -20.14
CA ALA A 210 -4.95 6.15 -19.19
C ALA A 210 -3.69 6.82 -19.73
N GLY A 211 -3.04 7.67 -18.95
CA GLY A 211 -1.81 8.37 -19.30
C GLY A 211 -0.58 7.53 -18.99
N PHE A 212 -0.08 7.61 -17.75
CA PHE A 212 1.11 6.85 -17.31
C PHE A 212 0.85 6.19 -15.97
N ASN A 213 1.46 5.04 -15.75
CA ASN A 213 1.43 4.35 -14.46
C ASN A 213 2.43 5.01 -13.51
N VAL A 214 2.03 5.18 -12.25
CA VAL A 214 2.83 5.79 -11.19
C VAL A 214 2.79 4.91 -9.95
N VAL A 215 3.78 5.10 -9.09
CA VAL A 215 3.77 4.55 -7.73
C VAL A 215 3.62 5.73 -6.78
N ILE A 216 2.57 5.72 -5.96
CA ILE A 216 2.28 6.75 -4.97
C ILE A 216 2.86 6.25 -3.64
N ASP A 217 3.69 7.08 -3.01
CA ASP A 217 4.36 6.79 -1.73
C ASP A 217 5.11 5.43 -1.71
N ASP A 218 5.67 5.02 -2.85
CA ASP A 218 6.38 3.75 -3.05
C ASP A 218 5.56 2.46 -2.82
N ILE A 219 4.26 2.58 -2.52
CA ILE A 219 3.41 1.46 -2.10
C ILE A 219 2.13 1.30 -2.92
N TYR A 220 1.57 2.38 -3.49
CA TYR A 220 0.30 2.30 -4.23
C TYR A 220 0.52 2.40 -5.73
N PRO A 221 0.22 1.35 -6.51
CA PRO A 221 0.15 1.49 -7.97
C PRO A 221 -1.04 2.38 -8.34
N GLY A 222 -0.78 3.40 -9.13
CA GLY A 222 -1.78 4.31 -9.67
C GLY A 222 -1.57 4.54 -11.16
N THR A 223 -2.55 5.18 -11.78
CA THR A 223 -2.52 5.61 -13.17
C THR A 223 -2.97 7.06 -13.23
N ILE A 224 -2.18 7.88 -13.91
CA ILE A 224 -2.50 9.28 -14.18
C ILE A 224 -3.34 9.37 -15.45
N THR A 225 -4.41 10.15 -15.44
CA THR A 225 -5.16 10.61 -16.61
C THR A 225 -5.30 12.14 -16.55
N ALA A 226 -5.95 12.75 -17.54
CA ALA A 226 -6.16 14.20 -17.55
C ALA A 226 -7.21 14.61 -16.50
N ALA A 227 -7.03 15.74 -15.81
CA ALA A 227 -7.95 16.13 -14.74
C ALA A 227 -9.39 16.37 -15.24
N HIS A 228 -9.56 16.85 -16.48
CA HIS A 228 -10.87 17.03 -17.09
C HIS A 228 -11.70 15.74 -17.21
N CYS A 229 -11.07 14.57 -17.09
CA CYS A 229 -11.73 13.27 -17.05
C CYS A 229 -12.59 13.06 -15.79
N THR A 230 -12.21 13.70 -14.69
CA THR A 230 -12.87 13.53 -13.37
C THR A 230 -14.07 14.45 -13.19
N VAL A 231 -14.00 15.67 -13.72
CA VAL A 231 -14.96 16.73 -13.34
C VAL A 231 -16.28 16.64 -14.08
N ARG A 232 -16.38 15.79 -15.11
CA ARG A 232 -17.59 15.65 -15.92
C ARG A 232 -18.31 14.32 -15.75
N ASN A 233 -17.66 13.28 -15.21
CA ASN A 233 -18.05 11.91 -15.56
C ASN A 233 -18.15 10.92 -14.38
N GLY A 234 -17.90 11.33 -13.12
CA GLY A 234 -18.11 10.45 -11.96
C GLY A 234 -16.83 9.95 -11.29
N LYS A 235 -16.99 9.09 -10.28
CA LYS A 235 -15.94 8.73 -9.32
C LYS A 235 -15.12 7.48 -9.66
N TYR A 236 -15.69 6.56 -10.43
CA TYR A 236 -15.10 5.26 -10.72
C TYR A 236 -14.57 5.20 -12.15
N SER A 237 -13.50 4.43 -12.33
CA SER A 237 -12.88 4.15 -13.62
C SER A 237 -13.13 2.70 -14.02
N TYR A 238 -13.59 2.47 -15.25
CA TYR A 238 -13.90 1.16 -15.81
C TYR A 238 -13.08 0.91 -17.08
N PHE A 239 -12.90 -0.35 -17.46
CA PHE A 239 -12.38 -0.66 -18.79
C PHE A 239 -13.41 -0.26 -19.85
N ASP A 240 -12.93 0.26 -20.99
CA ASP A 240 -13.73 0.33 -22.20
C ASP A 240 -13.51 -0.97 -23.00
N ASP A 241 -14.49 -1.87 -22.95
CA ASP A 241 -14.47 -3.15 -23.67
C ASP A 241 -15.01 -3.03 -25.10
N SER A 242 -15.14 -1.80 -25.60
CA SER A 242 -15.60 -1.57 -26.96
C SER A 242 -14.61 -2.08 -28.01
N SER A 243 -15.13 -2.84 -28.98
CA SER A 243 -14.40 -3.21 -30.20
C SER A 243 -14.63 -2.23 -31.36
N SER A 244 -15.44 -1.18 -31.16
CA SER A 244 -15.83 -0.20 -32.19
C SER A 244 -16.11 1.19 -31.58
N ASN A 245 -16.61 2.14 -32.36
CA ASN A 245 -16.86 3.54 -31.96
C ASN A 245 -17.99 3.74 -30.91
N SER A 246 -18.43 2.69 -30.22
CA SER A 246 -19.44 2.73 -29.15
C SER A 246 -18.83 2.25 -27.84
N PHE A 247 -18.88 3.04 -26.77
CA PHE A 247 -18.38 2.63 -25.45
C PHE A 247 -19.08 1.37 -24.93
N ALA A 248 -18.32 0.42 -24.39
CA ALA A 248 -18.85 -0.76 -23.72
C ALA A 248 -18.25 -0.84 -22.31
N VAL A 249 -19.10 -0.84 -21.30
CA VAL A 249 -18.65 -0.78 -19.90
C VAL A 249 -18.10 -2.13 -19.48
N GLY A 250 -16.80 -2.16 -19.22
CA GLY A 250 -16.10 -3.30 -18.66
C GLY A 250 -16.01 -3.24 -17.12
N PRO A 251 -15.19 -4.12 -16.53
CA PRO A 251 -14.97 -4.17 -15.09
C PRO A 251 -14.47 -2.85 -14.49
N ASN A 252 -14.79 -2.61 -13.21
CA ASN A 252 -14.24 -1.50 -12.43
C ASN A 252 -12.74 -1.72 -12.20
N ILE A 253 -11.94 -0.71 -12.48
CA ILE A 253 -10.48 -0.70 -12.33
C ILE A 253 -10.06 0.09 -11.08
N GLY A 254 -10.89 1.02 -10.59
CA GLY A 254 -10.55 1.81 -9.40
C GLY A 254 -11.27 3.15 -9.29
N GLU A 255 -10.76 3.99 -8.39
CA GLU A 255 -11.31 5.32 -8.09
C GLU A 255 -10.21 6.38 -8.09
N PHE A 256 -10.62 7.64 -8.25
CA PHE A 256 -9.70 8.77 -8.20
C PHE A 256 -9.20 9.06 -6.78
N PHE A 257 -7.89 9.04 -6.61
CA PHE A 257 -7.19 9.43 -5.38
C PHE A 257 -6.93 10.93 -5.29
N ALA A 258 -6.69 11.57 -6.43
CA ALA A 258 -6.32 12.99 -6.49
C ALA A 258 -6.74 13.64 -7.82
N ILE A 259 -7.12 14.92 -7.75
CA ILE A 259 -7.48 15.76 -8.90
C ILE A 259 -6.66 17.05 -8.82
N GLY A 260 -5.77 17.27 -9.77
CA GLY A 260 -4.80 18.37 -9.76
C GLY A 260 -5.34 19.73 -10.23
N TRP A 261 -6.61 19.84 -10.61
CA TRP A 261 -7.18 21.11 -11.09
C TRP A 261 -7.16 22.22 -10.03
N SER A 262 -7.31 21.89 -8.75
CA SER A 262 -7.13 22.84 -7.63
C SER A 262 -5.74 23.48 -7.63
N ASP A 263 -4.75 22.76 -8.14
CA ASP A 263 -3.34 23.14 -8.20
C ASP A 263 -2.90 23.56 -9.61
N LYS A 264 -3.88 23.86 -10.49
CA LYS A 264 -3.68 24.22 -11.91
C LYS A 264 -2.93 23.15 -12.73
N MET A 265 -3.00 21.89 -12.30
CA MET A 265 -2.45 20.75 -13.02
C MET A 265 -3.58 20.03 -13.75
N ASP A 266 -3.44 19.79 -15.06
CA ASP A 266 -4.42 18.99 -15.82
C ASP A 266 -4.15 17.48 -15.67
N ALA A 267 -4.08 17.01 -14.42
CA ALA A 267 -3.81 15.62 -14.09
C ALA A 267 -4.73 15.12 -12.97
N ALA A 268 -5.24 13.91 -13.10
CA ALA A 268 -5.93 13.18 -12.04
C ALA A 268 -5.31 11.79 -11.90
N ILE A 269 -5.26 11.28 -10.68
CA ILE A 269 -4.67 9.99 -10.35
C ILE A 269 -5.79 9.07 -9.88
N PHE A 270 -5.89 7.89 -10.48
CA PHE A 270 -6.77 6.83 -10.01
C PHE A 270 -6.00 5.53 -9.84
N GLY A 271 -6.49 4.63 -9.00
CA GLY A 271 -5.92 3.30 -8.87
C GLY A 271 -6.90 2.36 -8.23
N ASN A 272 -6.53 1.08 -8.20
CA ASN A 272 -7.42 0.03 -7.70
C ASN A 272 -7.64 0.18 -6.20
N THR A 273 -8.81 0.69 -5.80
CA THR A 273 -9.23 0.80 -4.39
C THR A 273 -9.47 -0.56 -3.72
N ASN A 274 -9.56 -1.64 -4.52
CA ASN A 274 -9.72 -3.01 -4.05
C ASN A 274 -8.40 -3.82 -4.04
N PHE A 275 -7.24 -3.19 -4.28
CA PHE A 275 -5.89 -3.80 -4.16
C PHE A 275 -5.55 -5.01 -5.06
N VAL A 276 -6.36 -5.36 -6.06
CA VAL A 276 -6.09 -6.55 -6.90
C VAL A 276 -5.59 -6.18 -8.29
N HIS A 277 -4.47 -5.50 -8.46
CA HIS A 277 -3.74 -5.52 -9.75
C HIS A 277 -2.25 -5.30 -9.50
N GLN A 278 -1.46 -6.37 -9.45
CA GLN A 278 -0.01 -6.24 -9.54
C GLN A 278 0.40 -6.00 -10.98
N LEU A 279 1.28 -5.00 -11.13
CA LEU A 279 2.13 -4.81 -12.30
C LEU A 279 2.94 -6.09 -12.54
N TYR A 280 2.92 -6.62 -13.76
CA TYR A 280 4.09 -7.32 -14.27
C TYR A 280 4.28 -7.08 -15.77
N GLN A 281 5.54 -7.21 -16.16
CA GLN A 281 6.21 -6.82 -17.42
C GLN A 281 5.42 -7.05 -18.71
#